data_AF-A0A379TFI2-F1
#
_entry.id   AF-A0A379TFI2-F1
#
_cell.length_a   1.000
_cell.length_b   1.000
_cell.length_c   1.000
_cell.angle_alpha   90.00
_cell.angle_beta   90.00
_cell.angle_gamma   90.00
#
_symmetry.space_group_name_H-M   'P 1'
#
loop_
_entity.id
_entity.type
_entity.pdbx_description
1 polymer ?
#
loop_
_entity_poly.entity_id
_entity_poly.type
_entity_poly.pdbx_seq_one_letter_code
_entity_poly.pdbx_strand_id
1 'polypeptide(L)'
;MSALAQKYQAINLSQGFPDFDCPRYLQERLAYYVAQGANQYAPMMGAQALREAIADKTAELYGYRPDDACDIIVTAGATEALYAAITALGAGR
;
A
#
# COMPACT_ATOMS: atom_id res chain seq x y z
N MET A 1 -12.13 14.95 13.26
CA MET A 1 -11.63 15.19 14.65
C MET A 1 -10.24 15.81 14.67
N SER A 2 -9.33 15.47 13.75
CA SER A 2 -7.98 16.07 13.71
C SER A 2 -7.94 17.60 13.67
N ALA A 3 -8.73 18.24 12.80
CA ALA A 3 -8.79 19.71 12.73
C ALA A 3 -9.27 20.36 14.05
N LEU A 4 -10.18 19.69 14.77
CA LEU A 4 -10.67 20.15 16.06
C LEU A 4 -9.59 20.00 17.13
N ALA A 5 -8.91 18.85 17.18
CA ALA A 5 -7.80 18.63 18.09
C ALA A 5 -6.67 19.67 17.89
N GLN A 6 -6.33 19.97 16.63
CA GLN A 6 -5.33 20.99 16.31
C GLN A 6 -5.75 22.39 16.76
N LYS A 7 -7.03 22.77 16.53
CA LYS A 7 -7.56 24.06 16.96
C LYS A 7 -7.46 24.29 18.47
N TYR A 8 -7.65 23.22 19.26
CA TYR A 8 -7.62 23.28 20.72
C TYR A 8 -6.30 22.79 21.34
N GLN A 9 -5.27 22.54 20.52
CA GLN A 9 -4.00 21.95 20.94
C GLN A 9 -4.16 20.69 21.80
N ALA A 10 -5.20 19.90 21.51
CA ALA A 10 -5.49 18.66 22.20
C ALA A 10 -4.69 17.49 21.59
N ILE A 11 -4.38 16.49 22.43
CA ILE A 11 -3.80 15.23 21.96
C ILE A 11 -4.83 14.51 21.08
N ASN A 12 -4.45 14.15 19.85
CA ASN A 12 -5.34 13.50 18.90
C ASN A 12 -5.15 11.97 18.89
N LEU A 13 -5.95 11.26 19.68
CA LEU A 13 -5.97 9.79 19.69
C LEU A 13 -6.91 9.17 18.64
N SER A 14 -7.47 9.99 17.73
CA SER A 14 -8.43 9.54 16.71
C SER A 14 -7.83 9.39 15.31
N GLN A 15 -6.63 9.89 15.07
CA GLN A 15 -5.98 9.78 13.75
C GLN A 15 -5.50 8.35 13.49
N GLY A 16 -5.68 7.88 12.25
CA GLY A 16 -5.25 6.55 11.83
C GLY A 16 -3.85 6.49 11.21
N PHE A 17 -3.10 7.60 11.20
CA PHE A 17 -1.72 7.63 10.72
C PHE A 17 -0.74 7.75 11.90
N PRO A 18 0.42 7.06 11.83
CA PRO A 18 1.42 7.08 12.89
C PRO A 18 2.03 8.46 13.09
N ASP A 19 2.52 8.72 14.29
CA ASP A 19 3.27 9.92 14.68
C ASP A 19 4.79 9.76 14.59
N PHE A 20 5.24 8.62 14.06
CA PHE A 20 6.64 8.31 13.79
C PHE A 20 6.91 8.20 12.28
N ASP A 21 8.16 8.44 11.89
CA ASP A 21 8.60 8.36 10.51
C ASP A 21 8.74 6.92 9.99
N CYS A 22 8.70 6.79 8.67
CA CYS A 22 9.03 5.55 7.96
C CYS A 22 10.47 5.09 8.28
N PRO A 23 10.74 3.77 8.38
CA PRO A 23 12.10 3.26 8.55
C PRO A 23 13.11 3.87 7.57
N ARG A 24 14.27 4.29 8.07
CA ARG A 24 15.30 5.02 7.31
C ARG A 24 15.68 4.33 5.99
N TYR A 25 15.82 3.01 6.01
CA TYR A 25 16.19 2.25 4.81
C TYR A 25 15.16 2.41 3.67
N LEU A 26 13.87 2.56 3.96
CA LEU A 26 12.85 2.77 2.94
C LEU A 26 12.96 4.16 2.31
N GLN A 27 13.25 5.18 3.14
CA GLN A 27 13.47 6.54 2.65
C GLN A 27 14.69 6.60 1.71
N GLU A 28 15.79 5.93 2.08
CA GLU A 28 17.02 5.87 1.28
C GLU A 28 16.79 5.13 -0.05
N ARG A 29 16.03 4.03 -0.04
CA ARG A 29 15.70 3.27 -1.26
C ARG A 29 14.77 4.05 -2.18
N LEU A 30 13.79 4.77 -1.63
CA LEU A 30 12.93 5.67 -2.39
C LEU A 30 13.77 6.74 -3.10
N ALA A 31 14.63 7.44 -2.36
CA ALA A 31 15.49 8.48 -2.92
C ALA A 31 16.40 7.94 -4.04
N TYR A 32 16.98 6.75 -3.83
CA TYR A 32 17.81 6.08 -4.84
C TYR A 32 17.05 5.80 -6.14
N TYR A 33 15.89 5.17 -6.08
CA TYR A 33 15.16 4.78 -7.30
C TYR A 33 14.58 5.98 -8.06
N VAL A 34 14.13 7.02 -7.34
CA VAL A 34 13.69 8.27 -7.96
C VAL A 34 14.83 8.92 -8.75
N ALA A 35 16.04 8.98 -8.16
CA ALA A 35 17.22 9.54 -8.82
C ALA A 35 17.69 8.73 -10.04
N GLN A 36 17.45 7.42 -10.05
CA GLN A 36 17.77 6.51 -11.16
C GLN A 36 16.70 6.51 -12.28
N GLY A 37 15.70 7.39 -12.19
CA GLY A 37 14.70 7.53 -13.25
C GLY A 37 13.57 6.49 -13.22
N ALA A 38 13.39 5.76 -12.11
CA ALA A 38 12.27 4.85 -11.90
C ALA A 38 10.95 5.60 -11.63
N ASN A 39 10.60 6.53 -12.52
CA ASN A 39 9.53 7.52 -12.38
C ASN A 39 8.43 7.34 -13.44
N GLN A 40 8.53 6.30 -14.27
CA GLN A 40 7.51 5.96 -15.27
C GLN A 40 6.43 5.08 -14.65
N TYR A 41 5.32 4.91 -15.37
CA TYR A 41 4.26 4.01 -14.95
C TYR A 41 4.80 2.61 -14.66
N ALA A 42 4.41 2.07 -13.50
CA ALA A 42 4.59 0.66 -13.21
C ALA A 42 3.77 -0.19 -14.20
N PRO A 43 4.12 -1.48 -14.38
CA PRO A 43 3.24 -2.43 -15.05
C PRO A 43 1.84 -2.41 -14.44
N MET A 44 0.81 -2.68 -15.24
CA MET A 44 -0.61 -2.59 -14.83
C MET A 44 -0.92 -3.34 -13.53
N MET A 45 -0.40 -4.56 -13.37
CA MET A 45 -0.62 -5.39 -12.16
C MET A 45 0.26 -4.96 -10.97
N GLY A 46 1.22 -4.08 -11.19
CA GLY A 46 2.30 -3.74 -10.26
C GLY A 46 3.65 -4.34 -10.67
N ALA A 47 4.72 -3.76 -10.12
CA ALA A 47 6.08 -4.23 -10.33
C ALA A 47 6.24 -5.70 -9.88
N GLN A 48 6.92 -6.51 -10.70
CA GLN A 48 7.06 -7.95 -10.45
C GLN A 48 7.68 -8.27 -9.09
N ALA A 49 8.81 -7.63 -8.76
CA ALA A 49 9.49 -7.84 -7.48
C ALA A 49 8.61 -7.51 -6.26
N LEU A 50 7.64 -6.59 -6.40
CA LEU A 50 6.69 -6.28 -5.33
C LEU A 50 5.63 -7.39 -5.19
N ARG A 51 5.11 -7.92 -6.31
CA ARG A 51 4.14 -9.02 -6.29
C ARG A 51 4.77 -10.29 -5.71
N GLU A 52 5.99 -10.63 -6.09
CA GLU A 52 6.76 -11.76 -5.52
C GLU A 52 6.92 -11.60 -4.00
N ALA A 53 7.34 -10.41 -3.53
CA ALA A 53 7.49 -10.14 -2.11
C ALA A 53 6.16 -10.22 -1.32
N ILE A 54 5.04 -9.85 -1.93
CA ILE A 54 3.70 -10.01 -1.34
C ILE A 54 3.33 -11.50 -1.25
N ALA A 55 3.61 -12.30 -2.29
CA ALA A 55 3.35 -13.73 -2.28
C ALA A 55 4.12 -14.43 -1.15
N ASP A 56 5.41 -14.12 -1.02
CA ASP A 56 6.29 -14.73 -0.02
C ASP A 56 5.87 -14.31 1.40
N LYS A 57 5.54 -13.02 1.62
CA LYS A 57 5.00 -12.54 2.90
C LYS A 57 3.67 -13.22 3.26
N THR A 58 2.80 -13.45 2.27
CA THR A 58 1.51 -14.12 2.49
C THR A 58 1.73 -15.58 2.88
N ALA A 59 2.69 -16.25 2.25
CA ALA A 59 3.07 -17.62 2.59
C ALA A 59 3.63 -17.71 4.02
N GLU A 60 4.51 -16.78 4.40
CA GLU A 60 5.11 -16.73 5.74
C GLU A 60 4.05 -16.52 6.83
N LEU A 61 3.13 -15.58 6.63
CA LEU A 61 2.15 -15.20 7.66
C LEU A 61 0.93 -16.13 7.71
N TYR A 62 0.53 -16.71 6.57
CA TYR A 62 -0.76 -17.40 6.43
C TYR A 62 -0.66 -18.82 5.85
N GLY A 63 0.53 -19.30 5.50
CA GLY A 63 0.74 -20.65 4.97
C GLY A 63 0.21 -20.86 3.54
N TYR A 64 -0.19 -19.79 2.85
CA TYR A 64 -0.67 -19.81 1.47
C TYR A 64 0.19 -18.90 0.60
N ARG A 65 0.74 -19.45 -0.49
CA ARG A 65 1.50 -18.66 -1.46
C ARG A 65 0.63 -18.39 -2.69
N PRO A 66 0.09 -17.18 -2.88
CA PRO A 66 -0.63 -16.82 -4.10
C PRO A 66 0.30 -16.85 -5.33
N ASP A 67 -0.28 -17.11 -6.50
CA ASP A 67 0.43 -16.98 -7.77
C ASP A 67 0.64 -15.49 -8.08
N ASP A 68 1.89 -15.03 -8.04
CA ASP A 68 2.21 -13.63 -8.25
C ASP A 68 1.82 -13.12 -9.65
N ALA A 69 1.64 -14.00 -10.64
CA ALA A 69 1.28 -13.63 -12.00
C ALA A 69 -0.21 -13.33 -12.18
N CYS A 70 -1.09 -13.90 -11.34
CA CYS A 70 -2.55 -13.80 -11.53
C CYS A 70 -3.35 -13.49 -10.26
N ASP A 71 -2.86 -13.81 -9.06
CA ASP A 71 -3.60 -13.64 -7.80
C ASP A 71 -3.32 -12.30 -7.10
N ILE A 72 -2.37 -11.50 -7.59
CA ILE A 72 -1.91 -10.26 -6.92
C ILE A 72 -1.99 -9.07 -7.87
N ILE A 73 -2.73 -8.04 -7.46
CA ILE A 73 -2.76 -6.72 -8.09
C ILE A 73 -2.38 -5.64 -7.08
N VAL A 74 -1.45 -4.75 -7.44
CA VAL A 74 -1.02 -3.61 -6.62
C VAL A 74 -1.92 -2.40 -6.92
N THR A 75 -2.42 -1.76 -5.87
CA THR A 75 -3.28 -0.57 -5.95
C THR A 75 -2.68 0.61 -5.18
N ALA A 76 -3.23 1.81 -5.37
CA ALA A 76 -2.99 3.03 -4.59
C ALA A 76 -3.61 2.92 -3.18
N GLY A 77 -3.09 1.97 -2.41
CA GLY A 77 -3.54 1.68 -1.06
C GLY A 77 -4.81 0.82 -0.99
N ALA A 78 -5.16 0.43 0.24
CA ALA A 78 -6.29 -0.45 0.51
C ALA A 78 -7.64 0.16 0.12
N THR A 79 -7.78 1.49 0.19
CA THR A 79 -9.00 2.19 -0.20
C THR A 79 -9.37 1.95 -1.66
N GLU A 80 -8.40 2.04 -2.58
CA GLU A 80 -8.65 1.74 -3.99
C GLU A 80 -8.94 0.25 -4.20
N ALA A 81 -8.19 -0.65 -3.54
CA ALA A 81 -8.45 -2.09 -3.66
C ALA A 81 -9.88 -2.45 -3.28
N LEU A 82 -10.37 -1.92 -2.15
CA LEU A 82 -11.74 -2.12 -1.70
C LEU A 82 -12.76 -1.55 -2.69
N TYR A 83 -12.55 -0.32 -3.15
CA TYR A 83 -13.43 0.30 -4.13
C TYR A 83 -13.49 -0.52 -5.43
N ALA A 84 -12.34 -0.86 -6.01
CA ALA A 84 -12.25 -1.62 -7.26
C ALA A 84 -12.93 -2.99 -7.12
N ALA A 85 -12.67 -3.71 -6.03
CA ALA A 85 -13.29 -5.02 -5.78
C ALA A 85 -14.81 -4.90 -5.64
N ILE A 86 -15.30 -3.94 -4.84
CA ILE A 86 -16.75 -3.74 -4.62
C ILE A 86 -17.44 -3.27 -5.90
N THR A 87 -16.86 -2.35 -6.65
CA THR A 87 -17.48 -1.87 -7.89
C THR A 87 -17.46 -2.93 -8.97
N ALA A 88 -16.39 -3.71 -9.10
CA ALA A 88 -16.28 -4.75 -10.12
C ALA A 88 -17.15 -5.98 -9.82
N LEU A 89 -17.22 -6.39 -8.54
CA LEU A 89 -17.90 -7.62 -8.13
C LEU A 89 -19.29 -7.38 -7.51
N GLY A 90 -19.47 -6.24 -6.84
CA GLY A 90 -20.71 -5.88 -6.15
C GLY A 90 -21.75 -5.23 -7.06
N ALA A 91 -21.41 -4.81 -8.27
CA ALA A 91 -22.37 -4.25 -9.24
C ALA A 91 -23.26 -5.30 -9.94
N GLY A 92 -23.42 -6.50 -9.35
CA GLY A 92 -24.09 -7.63 -9.99
C GLY A 92 -24.88 -8.55 -9.05
N ARG A 93 -25.79 -7.98 -8.24
CA ARG A 93 -27.17 -8.46 -7.96
C ARG A 93 -27.88 -7.53 -6.98
#